data_AF-A0A348WPL9-F1
#
_entry.id   AF-A0A348WPL9-F1
#
_cell.length_a   1.000
_cell.length_b   1.000
_cell.length_c   1.000
_cell.angle_alpha   90.00
_cell.angle_beta   90.00
_cell.angle_gamma   90.00
#
_symmetry.space_group_name_H-M   'P 1'
#
loop_
_entity.id
_entity.type
_entity.pdbx_description
1 polymer ?
#
loop_
_entity_poly.entity_id
_entity_poly.type
_entity_poly.pdbx_seq_one_letter_code
_entity_poly.pdbx_strand_id
1 'polypeptide(L)' 'MNKIEGINVNTFDSNQALSSSLSKRIAELLSHAIEEKGEATLVVSGGRTPKPLFAELNEQSIDWSKVTILLADERWV' A
#
# COMPACT_ATOMS: atom_id res chain seq x y z
N MET A 1 4.42 24.69 15.33
CA MET A 1 4.81 23.85 14.18
C MET A 1 3.72 24.04 13.14
N ASN A 2 3.99 24.76 12.06
CA ASN A 2 2.96 25.14 11.09
C ASN A 2 2.46 23.89 10.36
N LYS A 3 1.15 23.63 10.46
CA LYS A 3 0.46 22.57 9.73
C LYS A 3 0.51 22.94 8.25
N ILE A 4 1.17 22.14 7.42
CA ILE A 4 1.08 22.29 5.97
C ILE A 4 -0.36 21.93 5.58
N GLU A 5 -1.05 22.82 4.87
CA GLU A 5 -2.42 22.58 4.43
C GLU A 5 -2.51 21.31 3.57
N GLY A 6 -3.56 20.51 3.77
CA GLY A 6 -3.78 19.25 3.05
C GLY A 6 -3.11 18.01 3.63
N ILE A 7 -2.36 18.10 4.75
CA ILE A 7 -1.77 16.92 5.40
C ILE A 7 -2.77 16.26 6.36
N ASN A 8 -3.09 15.00 6.08
CA ASN A 8 -3.76 14.08 7.01
C ASN A 8 -2.72 13.15 7.65
N VAL A 9 -2.59 13.21 8.97
CA VAL A 9 -1.69 12.32 9.74
C VAL A 9 -2.55 11.28 10.46
N ASN A 10 -2.32 10.01 10.13
CA ASN A 10 -2.91 8.88 10.86
C ASN A 10 -1.83 8.26 11.76
N THR A 11 -2.17 8.04 13.03
CA THR A 11 -1.26 7.46 14.03
C THR A 11 -1.79 6.11 14.48
N PHE A 12 -0.88 5.20 14.82
CA PHE A 12 -1.19 3.83 15.20
C PHE A 12 -0.32 3.42 16.38
N ASP A 13 -0.86 2.58 17.26
CA ASP A 13 -0.18 2.16 18.50
C ASP A 13 0.97 1.18 18.25
N SER A 14 1.06 0.58 17.05
CA SER A 14 2.11 -0.34 16.68
C SER A 14 2.33 -0.43 15.17
N ASN A 15 3.49 -0.94 14.77
CA ASN A 15 3.79 -1.25 13.36
C ASN A 15 2.82 -2.30 12.78
N GLN A 16 2.33 -3.24 13.60
CA GLN A 16 1.35 -4.22 13.16
C GLN A 16 0.01 -3.56 12.86
N ALA A 17 -0.47 -2.70 13.76
CA ALA A 17 -1.72 -1.96 13.57
C ALA A 17 -1.64 -1.06 12.33
N LEU A 18 -0.52 -0.38 12.13
CA LEU A 18 -0.25 0.40 10.91
C LEU A 18 -0.29 -0.48 9.66
N SER A 19 0.41 -1.61 9.67
CA SER A 19 0.51 -2.49 8.49
C SER A 19 -0.83 -3.11 8.11
N SER A 20 -1.60 -3.58 9.10
CA SER A 20 -2.92 -4.16 8.89
C SER A 20 -3.95 -3.12 8.45
N SER A 21 -3.90 -1.90 8.98
CA SER A 21 -4.80 -0.84 8.53
C SER A 21 -4.44 -0.37 7.12
N LEU A 22 -3.15 -0.25 6.81
CA LEU A 22 -2.69 0.20 5.51
C LEU A 22 -2.93 -0.85 4.42
N SER A 23 -2.72 -2.15 4.71
CA SER A 23 -2.99 -3.23 3.75
C SER A 23 -4.45 -3.26 3.33
N LYS A 24 -5.39 -3.14 4.28
CA LYS A 24 -6.83 -3.06 4.00
C LYS A 24 -7.17 -1.88 3.12
N ARG A 25 -6.63 -0.69 3.43
CA ARG A 25 -6.87 0.51 2.64
C ARG A 25 -6.31 0.40 1.21
N ILE A 26 -5.13 -0.20 1.04
CA ILE A 26 -4.57 -0.46 -0.28
C ILE A 26 -5.47 -1.44 -1.05
N ALA A 27 -5.92 -2.52 -0.41
CA ALA A 27 -6.81 -3.50 -1.03
C ALA A 27 -8.12 -2.88 -1.51
N GLU A 28 -8.76 -2.05 -0.68
CA GLU A 28 -9.97 -1.30 -1.05
C GLU A 28 -9.74 -0.43 -2.30
N LEU A 29 -8.64 0.32 -2.33
CA LEU A 29 -8.31 1.21 -3.46
C LEU A 29 -7.99 0.43 -4.74
N LEU A 30 -7.27 -0.69 -4.64
CA LEU A 30 -6.96 -1.53 -5.79
C LEU A 30 -8.21 -2.20 -6.35
N SER A 31 -9.04 -2.79 -5.49
CA SER A 31 -10.30 -3.41 -5.90
C SER A 31 -11.23 -2.41 -6.58
N HIS A 32 -11.34 -1.20 -6.01
CA HIS A 32 -12.13 -0.13 -6.62
C HIS A 32 -11.59 0.29 -8.00
N ALA A 33 -10.27 0.45 -8.14
CA ALA A 33 -9.66 0.76 -9.43
C ALA A 33 -9.89 -0.35 -10.47
N ILE A 34 -9.81 -1.62 -10.07
CA ILE A 34 -10.11 -2.78 -10.91
C ILE A 34 -11.58 -2.78 -11.35
N GLU A 35 -12.52 -2.47 -10.44
CA GLU A 35 -13.94 -2.37 -10.75
C GLU A 35 -14.22 -1.25 -11.77
N GLU A 36 -13.58 -0.10 -11.60
CA GLU A 36 -13.83 1.06 -12.46
C GLU A 36 -13.13 0.97 -13.83
N LYS A 37 -11.93 0.39 -13.89
CA LYS A 37 -11.03 0.48 -15.06
C LYS A 37 -10.61 -0.87 -15.63
N GLY A 38 -10.90 -1.97 -14.94
CA GLY A 38 -10.45 -3.30 -15.29
C GLY A 38 -9.01 -3.63 -14.87
N GLU A 39 -8.25 -2.67 -14.35
CA GLU A 39 -6.85 -2.83 -13.92
C GLU A 39 -6.48 -1.85 -12.80
N ALA A 40 -5.40 -2.16 -12.07
CA ALA A 40 -4.82 -1.28 -11.08
C ALA A 40 -3.28 -1.28 -11.14
N THR A 41 -2.67 -0.22 -10.63
CA THR A 41 -1.20 -0.12 -10.50
C THR A 41 -0.83 0.23 -9.06
N LEU A 42 0.16 -0.49 -8.52
CA LEU A 42 0.73 -0.25 -7.20
C LEU A 42 2.23 0.00 -7.32
N VAL A 43 2.68 1.18 -6.87
CA VAL A 43 4.12 1.49 -6.76
C VAL A 43 4.55 1.28 -5.31
N VAL A 44 5.58 0.48 -5.07
CA VAL A 44 6.04 0.13 -3.72
C VAL A 44 7.49 0.53 -3.48
N SER A 45 7.82 0.88 -2.24
CA SER A 45 9.20 1.12 -1.82
C SER A 45 9.83 -0.16 -1.26
N GLY A 46 11.16 -0.28 -1.38
CA GLY A 46 11.92 -1.35 -0.74
C GLY A 46 12.23 -1.12 0.75
N GLY A 47 13.12 -1.94 1.30
CA GLY A 47 13.63 -1.80 2.67
C GLY A 47 12.95 -2.68 3.71
N ARG A 48 13.25 -2.43 5.00
CA ARG A 48 12.74 -3.25 6.12
C ARG A 48 11.34 -2.84 6.58
N THR A 49 11.03 -1.55 6.49
CA THR A 49 9.76 -0.97 6.92
C THR A 49 8.54 -1.55 6.21
N PRO A 50 8.52 -1.75 4.88
CA PRO A 50 7.34 -2.28 4.20
C PRO A 50 7.20 -3.80 4.26
N LYS A 51 8.16 -4.54 4.83
CA LYS A 51 8.07 -6.02 4.90
C LYS A 51 6.80 -6.53 5.60
N PRO A 52 6.40 -6.01 6.78
CA PRO A 52 5.16 -6.45 7.43
C PRO A 52 3.91 -6.06 6.64
N LEU A 53 3.95 -4.92 5.94
CA LEU A 53 2.87 -4.51 5.05
C LEU A 53 2.67 -5.49 3.90
N PHE A 54 3.75 -5.96 3.27
CA PHE A 54 3.64 -6.94 2.17
C PHE A 54 3.10 -8.29 2.65
N ALA A 55 3.47 -8.72 3.86
CA ALA A 55 2.88 -9.92 4.46
C ALA A 55 1.37 -9.75 4.68
N GLU A 56 0.94 -8.59 5.20
CA GLU A 56 -0.49 -8.29 5.39
C GLU A 56 -1.27 -8.14 4.07
N LEU A 57 -0.62 -7.60 3.02
CA LEU A 57 -1.20 -7.48 1.67
C LEU A 57 -1.42 -8.83 1.01
N ASN A 58 -0.51 -9.79 1.22
CA ASN A 58 -0.64 -11.15 0.71
C ASN A 58 -1.93 -11.84 1.19
N GLU A 59 -2.41 -11.49 2.39
CA GLU A 59 -3.65 -12.03 2.97
C GLU A 59 -4.92 -11.29 2.50
N GLN A 60 -4.80 -10.19 1.75
CA GLN A 60 -5.96 -9.46 1.24
C GLN A 60 -6.53 -10.12 -0.01
N SER A 61 -7.86 -10.13 -0.12
CA SER A 61 -8.56 -10.63 -1.30
C SER A 61 -8.54 -9.60 -2.43
N ILE A 62 -7.50 -9.65 -3.26
CA ILE A 62 -7.30 -8.78 -4.44
C ILE A 62 -7.16 -9.68 -5.68
N ASP A 63 -7.74 -9.28 -6.80
CA ASP A 63 -7.49 -9.92 -8.10
C ASP A 63 -6.11 -9.50 -8.64
N TRP A 64 -5.05 -10.12 -8.11
CA TRP A 64 -3.66 -9.80 -8.44
C TRP A 64 -3.32 -9.95 -9.92
N SER A 65 -4.10 -10.72 -10.68
CA SER A 65 -3.92 -10.84 -12.14
C SER A 65 -4.14 -9.52 -12.89
N LYS A 66 -4.82 -8.56 -12.26
CA LYS A 66 -5.13 -7.24 -12.80
C LYS A 66 -4.33 -6.10 -12.15
N VAL A 67 -3.36 -6.44 -11.30
CA VAL A 67 -2.53 -5.45 -10.61
C VAL A 67 -1.12 -5.45 -11.18
N THR A 68 -0.71 -4.32 -11.76
CA THR A 68 0.69 -4.08 -12.14
C THR A 68 1.45 -3.52 -10.94
N ILE A 69 2.56 -4.16 -10.54
CA ILE A 69 3.41 -3.70 -9.44
C ILE A 69 4.70 -3.10 -9.98
N LEU A 70 5.07 -1.91 -9.52
CA LEU A 70 6.30 -1.21 -9.86
C LEU A 70 7.09 -0.87 -8.58
N LEU A 71 8.40 -0.73 -8.71
CA LEU A 71 9.26 -0.24 -7.64
C LEU A 71 9.41 1.27 -7.73
N ALA A 72 9.34 1.95 -6.59
CA ALA A 72 9.60 3.39 -6.50
C ALA A 72 11.08 3.71 -6.76
N ASP A 73 11.98 2.84 -6.31
CA ASP A 73 13.43 2.88 -6.53
C ASP A 73 14.00 1.45 -6.54
N GLU A 74 15.16 1.25 -7.18
CA GLU A 74 15.90 -0.01 -7.15
C GLU A 74 17.41 0.27 -7.17
N ARG A 75 18.22 -0.68 -6.66
CA ARG A 75 19.67 -0.61 -6.64
C ARG A 75 20.26 -1.37 -7.82
N TRP A 76 21.22 -0.75 -8.48
CA TRP A 76 22.10 -1.43 -9.42
C TRP A 76 23.20 -2.15 -8.65
N VAL A 77 23.04 -3.46 -8.40
CA VAL A 77 23.99 -4.31 -7.66
C VAL A 77 24.81 -5.20 -8.57
#